data_AF-A0A7Y0MHL3-F1
#
_entry.id   AF-A0A7Y0MHL3-F1
#
_cell.length_a   1.000
_cell.length_b   1.000
_cell.length_c   1.000
_cell.angle_alpha   90.00
_cell.angle_beta   90.00
_cell.angle_gamma   90.00
#
_symmetry.space_group_name_H-M   'P 1'
#
loop_
_entity.id
_entity.type
_entity.pdbx_description
1 polymer ?
#
loop_
_entity_poly.entity_id
_entity_poly.type
_entity_poly.pdbx_seq_one_letter_code
_entity_poly.pdbx_strand_id
1 'polypeptide(L)' 'MAISGNRRGGRRSKGERHLVGARMPVQDANKLRSVAEAEGSTVSDYVARIMHEHLMTIDVNSLHGQEALPISRAS' A
#
# COMPACT_ATOMS: atom_id res chain seq x y z
N MET A 1 6.29 -48.21 -8.80
CA MET A 1 5.79 -47.65 -7.51
C MET A 1 5.99 -46.15 -7.53
N ALA A 2 5.00 -45.41 -7.01
CA ALA A 2 4.80 -43.98 -7.23
C ALA A 2 5.88 -43.07 -6.61
N ILE A 3 6.27 -42.06 -7.36
CA ILE A 3 7.14 -40.96 -6.94
C ILE A 3 6.25 -39.98 -6.17
N SER A 4 6.46 -39.90 -4.85
CA SER A 4 5.75 -38.97 -3.96
C SER A 4 6.12 -37.52 -4.31
N GLY A 5 5.36 -36.93 -5.22
CA GLY A 5 5.40 -35.51 -5.53
C GLY A 5 4.48 -34.75 -4.59
N ASN A 6 5.04 -34.12 -3.56
CA ASN A 6 4.36 -33.00 -2.92
C ASN A 6 5.36 -31.90 -2.53
N ARG A 7 5.96 -31.29 -3.56
CA ARG A 7 6.57 -29.96 -3.44
C ARG A 7 5.43 -28.97 -3.26
N ARG A 8 4.93 -28.83 -2.03
CA ARG A 8 4.10 -27.69 -1.63
C ARG A 8 4.96 -26.44 -1.79
N GLY A 9 4.94 -25.88 -3.00
CA GLY A 9 5.59 -24.61 -3.30
C GLY A 9 5.07 -23.61 -2.29
N GLY A 10 5.96 -23.14 -1.41
CA GLY A 10 5.61 -22.09 -0.46
C GLY A 10 4.95 -20.95 -1.21
N ARG A 11 3.95 -20.31 -0.58
CA ARG A 11 3.29 -19.12 -1.13
C ARG A 11 4.38 -18.19 -1.64
N ARG A 12 4.37 -17.89 -2.95
CA ARG A 12 5.37 -17.01 -3.58
C ARG A 12 5.51 -15.77 -2.71
N SER A 13 6.74 -15.46 -2.31
CA SER A 13 6.99 -14.25 -1.53
C SER A 13 6.45 -13.06 -2.33
N LYS A 14 5.88 -12.07 -1.64
CA LYS A 14 5.33 -10.88 -2.30
C LYS A 14 6.43 -9.94 -2.86
N GLY A 15 7.69 -10.39 -2.89
CA GLY A 15 8.86 -9.56 -3.21
C GLY A 15 9.25 -8.62 -2.06
N GLU A 16 10.08 -7.63 -2.38
CA GLU A 16 10.52 -6.59 -1.45
C GLU A 16 9.37 -5.63 -1.14
N ARG A 17 8.77 -5.77 0.05
CA ARG A 17 7.67 -4.92 0.52
C ARG A 17 7.79 -4.68 2.02
N HIS A 18 7.42 -3.48 2.48
CA HIS A 18 7.23 -3.19 3.89
C HIS A 18 5.75 -3.38 4.30
N LEU A 19 5.51 -3.89 5.51
CA LEU A 19 4.18 -3.91 6.08
C LEU A 19 3.82 -2.50 6.56
N VAL A 20 2.76 -1.92 6.00
CA VAL A 20 2.16 -0.67 6.46
C VAL A 20 0.81 -0.99 7.10
N GLY A 21 0.69 -0.75 8.40
CA GLY A 21 -0.53 -1.00 9.17
C GLY A 21 -1.12 0.28 9.74
N ALA A 22 -2.43 0.44 9.67
CA ALA A 22 -3.17 1.56 10.24
C ALA A 22 -4.44 1.08 10.93
N ARG A 23 -4.92 1.85 11.93
CA ARG A 23 -6.23 1.65 12.55
C ARG A 23 -7.26 2.53 11.85
N MET A 24 -8.47 2.00 11.70
CA MET A 24 -9.61 2.73 11.13
C MET A 24 -10.89 2.38 11.92
N PRO A 25 -11.95 3.19 11.83
CA PRO A 25 -13.24 2.88 12.44
C PRO A 25 -13.75 1.49 12.02
N VAL A 26 -14.40 0.78 12.95
CA VAL A 26 -14.87 -0.61 12.73
C VAL A 26 -15.80 -0.70 11.52
N GLN A 27 -16.69 0.29 11.34
CA GLN A 27 -17.62 0.33 10.22
C GLN A 27 -16.87 0.39 8.87
N ASP A 28 -15.82 1.21 8.78
CA ASP A 28 -15.02 1.34 7.56
C ASP A 28 -14.18 0.08 7.30
N ALA A 29 -13.64 -0.54 8.36
CA ALA A 29 -12.90 -1.79 8.25
C ALA A 29 -13.79 -2.94 7.74
N ASN A 30 -15.05 -3.00 8.20
CA ASN A 30 -16.04 -3.97 7.71
C ASN A 30 -16.41 -3.71 6.25
N LYS A 31 -16.66 -2.45 5.89
CA LYS A 31 -16.94 -2.06 4.51
C LYS A 31 -15.78 -2.41 3.58
N LEU A 32 -14.55 -2.10 3.99
CA LEU A 32 -13.33 -2.42 3.24
C LEU A 32 -13.21 -3.94 3.00
N ARG A 33 -13.53 -4.76 4.00
CA ARG A 33 -13.54 -6.22 3.86
C ARG A 33 -14.54 -6.67 2.78
N SER A 34 -15.79 -6.19 2.84
CA SER A 34 -16.82 -6.55 1.86
C SER A 34 -16.44 -6.12 0.44
N VAL A 35 -15.82 -4.95 0.27
CA VAL A 35 -15.35 -4.50 -1.05
C VAL A 35 -14.21 -5.38 -1.57
N ALA A 36 -13.21 -5.67 -0.73
CA ALA A 36 -12.09 -6.52 -1.14
C ALA A 36 -12.56 -7.94 -1.53
N GLU A 37 -13.51 -8.51 -0.77
CA GLU A 37 -14.14 -9.80 -1.07
C GLU A 37 -14.90 -9.77 -2.39
N ALA A 38 -15.69 -8.71 -2.66
CA ALA A 38 -16.41 -8.55 -3.92
C ALA A 38 -15.47 -8.45 -5.14
N GLU A 39 -14.27 -7.89 -4.97
CA GLU A 39 -13.22 -7.84 -6.00
C GLU A 39 -12.36 -9.11 -6.10
N GLY A 40 -12.64 -10.14 -5.27
CA GLY A 40 -11.84 -11.37 -5.24
C GLY A 40 -10.40 -11.14 -4.74
N SER A 41 -10.17 -10.11 -3.94
CA SER A 41 -8.87 -9.69 -3.43
C SER A 41 -8.79 -9.81 -1.89
N THR A 42 -7.57 -9.74 -1.35
CA THR A 42 -7.42 -9.58 0.11
C THR A 42 -7.48 -8.11 0.49
N VAL A 43 -7.91 -7.78 1.71
CA VAL A 43 -7.90 -6.40 2.22
C VAL A 43 -6.53 -5.75 2.05
N SER A 44 -5.45 -6.47 2.34
CA SER A 44 -4.10 -5.95 2.18
C SER A 44 -3.72 -5.67 0.72
N ASP A 45 -4.16 -6.52 -0.22
CA ASP A 45 -3.89 -6.30 -1.64
C ASP A 45 -4.74 -5.15 -2.20
N TYR A 46 -6.00 -5.04 -1.76
CA TYR A 46 -6.87 -3.91 -2.08
C TYR A 46 -6.26 -2.58 -1.59
N VAL A 47 -5.89 -2.50 -0.31
CA VAL A 47 -5.28 -1.29 0.26
C VAL A 47 -3.96 -0.96 -0.41
N ALA A 48 -3.11 -1.94 -0.66
CA ALA A 48 -1.84 -1.72 -1.35
C ALA A 48 -2.04 -1.16 -2.76
N ARG A 49 -3.04 -1.66 -3.50
CA ARG A 49 -3.40 -1.15 -4.84
C ARG A 49 -3.85 0.31 -4.78
N ILE A 50 -4.84 0.62 -3.94
CA ILE A 50 -5.37 1.98 -3.80
C ILE A 50 -4.27 2.97 -3.35
N MET A 51 -3.44 2.58 -2.39
CA MET A 51 -2.33 3.40 -1.92
C MET A 51 -1.29 3.62 -3.03
N HIS A 52 -0.96 2.59 -3.81
CA HIS A 52 -0.04 2.72 -4.93
C HIS A 52 -0.60 3.68 -5.99
N GLU A 53 -1.86 3.51 -6.39
CA GLU A 53 -2.54 4.40 -7.34
C GLU A 53 -2.53 5.85 -6.85
N HIS A 54 -2.81 6.08 -5.56
CA HIS A 54 -2.76 7.42 -4.98
C HIS A 54 -1.34 7.99 -4.93
N LEU A 55 -0.34 7.21 -4.50
CA LEU A 55 1.05 7.66 -4.42
C LEU A 55 1.64 8.00 -5.79
N MET A 56 1.20 7.33 -6.87
CA MET A 56 1.59 7.67 -8.24
C MET A 56 1.12 9.06 -8.68
N THR A 57 0.11 9.63 -8.02
CA THR A 57 -0.35 11.01 -8.28
C THR A 57 0.42 12.08 -7.52
N ILE A 58 1.33 11.70 -6.62
CA ILE A 58 2.03 12.61 -5.72
C ILE A 58 3.48 12.77 -6.20
N ASP A 59 3.86 14.00 -6.55
CA ASP A 59 5.26 14.35 -6.72
C ASP A 59 5.89 14.69 -5.36
N VAL A 60 6.71 13.78 -4.84
CA VAL A 60 7.38 13.94 -3.53
C VAL A 60 8.32 15.14 -3.50
N ASN A 61 8.89 15.54 -4.65
CA ASN A 61 9.80 16.69 -4.72
C ASN A 61 9.08 18.00 -4.45
N SER A 62 7.79 18.09 -4.83
CA SER A 62 6.94 19.24 -4.54
C SER A 62 6.62 19.40 -3.06
N LEU A 63 6.69 18.33 -2.26
CA LEU A 63 6.35 18.35 -0.83
C LEU A 63 7.44 18.98 0.05
N HIS A 64 8.67 19.09 -0.45
CA HIS A 64 9.83 19.53 0.32
C HIS A 64 10.24 20.99 0.03
N GLY A 65 9.39 21.76 -0.64
CA GLY A 65 9.62 23.16 -0.95
C GLY A 65 9.52 24.07 0.28
N GLN A 66 10.56 24.11 1.12
CA GLN A 66 10.90 25.37 1.79
C GLN A 66 11.41 26.31 0.70
N GLU A 67 10.60 27.26 0.26
CA GLU A 67 11.12 28.39 -0.51
C GLU A 67 12.20 29.07 0.33
N ALA A 68 13.38 29.29 -0.26
CA ALA A 68 14.38 30.13 0.34
C ALA A 68 13.73 31.50 0.62
N LEU A 69 13.55 31.83 1.90
CA LEU A 69 13.11 33.16 2.32
C LEU A 69 13.99 34.19 1.61
N PRO A 70 13.46 35.06 0.74
CA PRO A 70 14.28 36.07 0.11
C PRO A 70 14.80 36.99 1.20
N ILE A 71 16.09 36.84 1.54
CA ILE A 71 16.81 37.66 2.52
C ILE A 71 16.76 39.14 2.12
N SER A 72 16.41 39.45 0.86
CA SER A 72 16.15 40.81 0.36
C SER A 72 14.87 41.47 0.90
N ARG A 73 14.05 40.80 1.72
CA ARG A 73 12.89 41.40 2.42
C ARG A 73 13.03 41.44 3.94
N ALA A 74 14.16 40.98 4.47
CA ALA A 74 14.52 41.17 5.86
C ALA A 74 15.32 42.48 5.99
N SER A 75 14.63 43.61 5.85
CA SER A 75 15.16 44.95 6.08
C SER A 75 14.17 45.76 6.90
#